data_AF-A0A821VUF4-F1
#
_entry.id   AF-A0A821VUF4-F1
#
_cell.length_a   1.000
_cell.length_b   1.000
_cell.length_c   1.000
_cell.angle_alpha   90.00
_cell.angle_beta   90.00
_cell.angle_gamma   90.00
#
_symmetry.space_group_name_H-M   'P 1'
#
loop_
_entity.id
_entity.type
_entity.pdbx_description
1 polymer ?
#
loop_
_entity_poly.entity_id
_entity_poly.type
_entity_poly.pdbx_seq_one_letter_code
_entity_poly.pdbx_strand_id
1 'polypeptide(L)' 'PHGDLPVAYLSKKFTQTQMNWPATEQECYAIIYAIEKWHKYLDGRSFIIETDHKPLLPFNLKQQLNSKCERWRLKLQQYQ' A
#
# COMPACT_ATOMS: atom_id res chain seq x y z
N PRO A 1 -19.90 -1.19 23.18
CA PRO A 1 -19.82 -0.19 22.10
C PRO A 1 -18.48 0.55 22.14
N HIS A 2 -17.42 -0.13 21.74
CA HIS A 2 -16.13 0.51 21.50
C HIS A 2 -15.75 0.07 20.08
N GLY A 3 -16.08 0.91 19.10
CA GLY A 3 -15.59 0.72 17.74
C GLY A 3 -14.08 0.93 17.71
N ASP A 4 -13.47 0.66 16.55
CA ASP A 4 -12.06 0.91 16.36
C ASP A 4 -11.71 2.37 16.66
N LEU A 5 -10.60 2.60 17.37
CA LEU A 5 -10.09 3.93 17.70
C LEU A 5 -8.94 4.26 16.74
N PRO A 6 -9.20 4.95 15.62
CA PRO A 6 -8.20 5.22 14.62
C PRO A 6 -7.14 6.19 15.14
N VAL A 7 -5.87 5.86 14.92
CA VAL A 7 -4.73 6.72 15.30
C VAL A 7 -4.58 7.91 14.35
N ALA A 8 -4.79 7.69 13.05
CA ALA A 8 -4.67 8.72 12.02
C ALA A 8 -5.43 8.32 10.74
N TYR A 9 -5.76 9.33 9.93
CA TYR A 9 -6.29 9.15 8.58
C TYR A 9 -5.33 9.77 7.56
N LEU A 10 -5.26 9.19 6.37
CA LEU A 10 -4.41 9.68 5.27
C LEU A 10 -5.18 9.63 3.96
N SER A 11 -5.06 10.70 3.16
CA SER A 11 -5.58 10.76 1.80
C SER A 11 -4.61 11.50 0.89
N LYS A 12 -4.65 11.16 -0.40
CA LYS A 12 -3.84 11.81 -1.44
C LYS A 12 -4.62 11.83 -2.75
N LYS A 13 -4.67 12.99 -3.40
CA LYS A 13 -5.20 13.10 -4.76
C LYS A 13 -4.23 12.47 -5.76
N PHE A 14 -4.76 11.69 -6.67
CA PHE A 14 -3.99 11.18 -7.81
C PHE A 14 -3.68 12.31 -8.80
N THR A 15 -2.52 12.20 -9.46
CA THR A 15 -2.20 13.05 -10.62
C THR A 15 -2.98 12.60 -11.84
N GLN A 16 -3.04 13.42 -12.90
CA GLN A 16 -3.73 13.08 -14.15
C GLN A 16 -3.26 11.74 -14.72
N THR A 17 -1.96 11.45 -14.65
CA THR A 17 -1.40 10.17 -15.09
C THR A 17 -1.82 9.02 -14.19
N GLN A 18 -1.88 9.24 -12.87
CA GLN A 18 -2.26 8.21 -11.89
C GLN A 18 -3.74 7.84 -11.98
N MET A 19 -4.61 8.80 -12.30
CA MET A 19 -6.03 8.54 -12.51
C MET A 19 -6.28 7.59 -13.69
N ASN A 20 -5.35 7.53 -14.66
CA ASN A 20 -5.45 6.62 -15.80
C ASN A 20 -4.88 5.23 -15.51
N TRP A 21 -4.31 4.98 -14.32
CA TRP A 21 -3.80 3.67 -13.96
C TRP A 21 -4.94 2.68 -13.68
N PRO A 22 -4.73 1.38 -13.92
CA PRO A 22 -5.66 0.34 -13.48
C PRO A 22 -5.91 0.43 -11.96
N ALA A 23 -7.10 0.05 -11.50
CA ALA A 23 -7.47 0.09 -10.09
C ALA A 23 -6.43 -0.61 -9.20
N THR A 24 -5.92 -1.78 -9.62
CA THR A 24 -4.86 -2.51 -8.94
C THR A 24 -3.58 -1.68 -8.71
N GLU A 25 -3.16 -0.90 -9.71
CA GLU A 25 -1.97 -0.04 -9.59
C GLU A 25 -2.25 1.16 -8.66
N GLN A 26 -3.46 1.72 -8.72
CA GLN A 26 -3.88 2.83 -7.86
C GLN A 26 -3.90 2.43 -6.38
N GLU A 27 -4.49 1.28 -6.07
CA GLU A 27 -4.54 0.74 -4.71
C GLU A 27 -3.16 0.35 -4.19
N CYS A 28 -2.34 -0.30 -5.02
CA CYS A 28 -0.97 -0.65 -4.66
C CYS A 28 -0.16 0.62 -4.32
N TYR A 29 -0.28 1.66 -5.15
CA TYR A 29 0.36 2.94 -4.88
C TYR A 29 -0.16 3.59 -3.60
N ALA A 30 -1.47 3.50 -3.31
CA ALA A 30 -2.04 4.02 -2.06
C ALA A 30 -1.45 3.32 -0.83
N ILE A 31 -1.31 1.99 -0.87
CA ILE A 31 -0.67 1.20 0.21
C ILE A 31 0.79 1.64 0.41
N ILE A 32 1.58 1.73 -0.66
CA ILE A 32 2.98 2.14 -0.58
C ILE A 32 3.10 3.56 -0.01
N TYR A 33 2.25 4.48 -0.48
CA TYR A 33 2.23 5.84 0.02
C TYR A 33 1.89 5.90 1.52
N ALA A 34 0.93 5.09 1.99
CA ALA A 34 0.57 5.01 3.40
C ALA A 34 1.73 4.48 4.25
N ILE A 35 2.40 3.42 3.81
CA ILE A 35 3.53 2.83 4.53
C ILE A 35 4.72 3.78 4.58
N GLU A 36 5.00 4.50 3.49
CA GLU A 36 6.03 5.55 3.49
C GLU A 36 5.71 6.70 4.45
N LYS A 37 4.45 7.14 4.47
CA LYS A 37 4.01 8.23 5.36
C LYS A 37 4.02 7.82 6.82
N TRP A 38 3.70 6.57 7.10
CA TRP A 38 3.63 6.04 8.45
C TRP A 38 4.84 5.20 8.82
N HIS A 39 5.96 5.31 8.08
CA HIS A 39 7.19 4.58 8.37
C HIS A 39 7.57 4.69 9.86
N LYS A 40 7.54 5.89 10.45
CA LYS A 40 7.85 6.10 11.88
C LYS A 40 6.92 5.36 12.86
N TYR A 41 5.70 5.01 12.45
CA TYR A 41 4.74 4.24 13.26
C TYR A 41 4.87 2.74 13.04
N LEU A 42 5.26 2.33 11.83
CA LEU A 42 5.29 0.94 11.37
C LEU A 42 6.67 0.29 11.53
N ASP A 43 7.74 1.08 11.55
CA ASP A 43 9.11 0.59 11.62
C ASP A 43 9.34 -0.25 12.89
N GLY A 44 9.95 -1.42 12.70
CA GLY A 44 10.19 -2.39 13.76
C GLY A 44 8.94 -3.07 14.35
N ARG A 45 7.76 -2.93 13.72
CA ARG A 45 6.50 -3.54 14.18
C ARG A 45 5.86 -4.39 13.09
N SER A 46 5.30 -5.53 13.48
CA SER A 46 4.39 -6.28 12.61
C SER A 46 3.04 -5.57 12.52
N PHE A 47 2.51 -5.44 11.32
CA PHE A 47 1.20 -4.84 11.06
C PHE A 47 0.45 -5.59 9.97
N ILE A 48 -0.87 -5.40 9.94
CA ILE A 48 -1.77 -6.00 8.95
C ILE A 48 -2.27 -4.89 8.04
N ILE A 49 -2.26 -5.15 6.74
CA ILE A 49 -2.86 -4.27 5.74
C ILE A 49 -4.19 -4.92 5.33
N GLU A 50 -5.29 -4.21 5.58
CA GLU A 50 -6.61 -4.62 5.13
C GLU A 50 -6.99 -3.80 3.89
N THR A 51 -7.41 -4.48 2.83
CA THR A 51 -7.87 -3.88 1.58
C THR A 51 -9.07 -4.67 1.07
N ASP A 52 -10.04 -3.99 0.48
CA ASP A 52 -11.25 -4.59 -0.11
C ASP A 52 -10.97 -5.31 -1.44
N HIS A 53 -9.78 -5.10 -2.01
CA HIS A 53 -9.39 -5.70 -3.28
C HIS A 53 -8.57 -6.99 -3.11
N LYS A 54 -9.25 -8.12 -3.33
CA LYS A 54 -8.72 -9.50 -3.19
C LYS A 54 -7.40 -9.80 -3.94
N PRO A 55 -7.08 -9.23 -5.12
CA PRO A 55 -5.81 -9.48 -5.82
C PRO A 55 -4.56 -8.95 -5.09
N LEU A 56 -4.72 -8.11 -4.07
CA LEU A 56 -3.60 -7.57 -3.28
C LEU A 56 -3.18 -8.46 -2.11
N LEU A 57 -3.96 -9.50 -1.83
CA LEU A 57 -3.57 -10.57 -0.91
C LEU A 57 -2.30 -11.23 -1.46
N PRO A 58 -1.33 -11.46 -0.59
CA PRO A 58 -0.08 -10.70 -0.51
C PRO A 58 0.76 -10.79 -1.80
N PHE A 59 1.07 -9.67 -2.44
CA PHE A 59 2.16 -9.61 -3.44
C PHE A 59 2.18 -10.76 -4.46
N ASN A 60 1.06 -11.07 -5.12
CA ASN A 60 1.07 -11.87 -6.35
C ASN A 60 1.66 -11.06 -7.54
N LEU A 61 2.74 -10.32 -7.28
CA LEU A 61 3.60 -9.62 -8.23
C LEU A 61 4.45 -10.58 -9.08
N LYS A 62 4.02 -11.84 -9.25
CA LYS A 62 4.70 -12.78 -10.15
C LYS A 62 4.32 -12.55 -11.62
N GLN A 63 3.21 -11.86 -11.90
CA GLN A 63 2.68 -11.76 -13.27
C GLN A 63 2.68 -10.36 -13.90
N GLN A 64 2.94 -9.28 -13.14
CA GLN A 64 2.99 -7.93 -13.69
C GLN A 64 4.07 -7.08 -13.02
N LEU A 65 5.34 -7.43 -13.24
CA LEU A 65 6.45 -6.58 -12.85
C LEU A 65 6.70 -5.53 -13.93
N ASN A 66 5.87 -4.49 -13.95
CA ASN A 66 6.39 -3.18 -14.32
C ASN A 66 7.45 -2.80 -13.27
N SER A 67 8.55 -2.19 -13.69
CA SER A 67 9.72 -1.85 -12.85
C SER A 67 9.37 -1.06 -11.57
N LYS A 68 8.21 -0.37 -11.55
CA LYS A 68 7.67 0.32 -10.37
C LYS A 68 7.22 -0.64 -9.27
N CYS A 69 6.48 -1.69 -9.62
CA CYS A 69 5.95 -2.65 -8.65
C CYS A 69 7.07 -3.47 -8.00
N GLU A 70 8.14 -3.77 -8.75
CA GLU A 70 9.32 -4.46 -8.20
C GLU A 70 10.02 -3.61 -7.13
N ARG A 71 10.22 -2.31 -7.40
CA ARG A 71 10.79 -1.38 -6.42
C ARG A 71 9.94 -1.29 -5.15
N TRP A 72 8.62 -1.30 -5.31
CA TRP A 72 7.68 -1.29 -4.19
C TRP A 72 7.72 -2.58 -3.38
N ARG A 73 7.86 -3.74 -4.03
CA ARG A 73 8.06 -5.03 -3.37
C ARG A 73 9.32 -5.03 -2.51
N LEU A 74 10.45 -4.60 -3.06
CA LEU A 74 11.71 -4.51 -2.34
C LEU A 74 11.58 -3.60 -1.11
N LYS A 75 10.88 -2.47 -1.26
CA LYS A 75 10.63 -1.54 -0.15
C LYS A 75 9.74 -2.13 0.94
N LEU A 76 8.90 -3.11 0.63
CA LEU A 76 8.05 -3.75 1.63
C LEU A 76 8.69 -4.94 2.32
N GLN A 77 9.70 -5.56 1.71
CA GLN A 77 10.51 -6.57 2.40
C GLN A 77 11.20 -6.01 3.65
N GLN A 78 11.41 -4.69 3.76
CA GLN A 78 11.99 -4.07 4.95
C GLN A 78 11.03 -4.05 6.16
N TYR A 79 9.74 -4.32 5.94
CA TYR A 79 8.69 -4.36 6.97
C TYR A 79 8.15 -5.77 7.23
N GLN A 80 8.78 -6.80 6.62
CA GLN A 80 8.47 -8.22 6.87
C GLN A 80 9.30 -8.77 8.03
#